data_AF-A0A822CNI2-F1
#
_entry.id   AF-A0A822CNI2-F1
#
_cell.length_a   1.000
_cell.length_b   1.000
_cell.length_c   1.000
_cell.angle_alpha   90.00
_cell.angle_beta   90.00
_cell.angle_gamma   90.00
#
_symmetry.space_group_name_H-M   'P 1'
#
loop_
_entity.id
_entity.type
_entity.pdbx_description
1 polymer ?
#
loop_
_entity_poly.entity_id
_entity_poly.type
_entity_poly.pdbx_seq_one_letter_code
_entity_poly.pdbx_strand_id
1 'polypeptide(L)'
;VITDLVVPNGIAFDLNETTLYVSDTAPSSYGHGTFMVYAYDLNKHGLPINRHVFSVSSAGIPDGIKVDKMGRVWTGEGDGINVRDHHGTLLGVILGRDLCQSGVIS
;
A
#
# COMPACT_ATOMS: atom_id res chain seq x y z
N VAL A 1 5.11 4.04 17.67
CA VAL A 1 3.75 3.46 17.55
C VAL A 1 2.97 4.34 16.59
N ILE A 2 2.30 3.75 15.60
CA ILE A 2 1.42 4.45 14.66
C ILE A 2 0.02 4.47 15.25
N THR A 3 -0.58 5.65 15.39
CA THR A 3 -1.89 5.84 16.05
C THR A 3 -2.84 6.71 15.24
N ASP A 4 -2.44 7.08 14.03
CA ASP A 4 -3.10 8.06 13.17
C ASP A 4 -3.79 7.43 11.95
N LEU A 5 -3.84 6.09 11.89
CA LEU A 5 -4.58 5.28 10.91
C LEU A 5 -5.89 4.79 11.53
N VAL A 6 -6.90 4.59 10.68
CA VAL A 6 -8.24 4.19 11.14
C VAL A 6 -8.41 2.67 11.10
N VAL A 7 -8.13 2.03 9.96
CA VAL A 7 -8.15 0.57 9.81
C VAL A 7 -6.87 0.11 9.09
N PRO A 8 -5.72 0.06 9.79
CA PRO A 8 -4.47 -0.39 9.18
C PRO A 8 -4.55 -1.88 8.82
N ASN A 9 -3.96 -2.27 7.69
CA ASN A 9 -3.95 -3.67 7.25
C ASN A 9 -2.55 -4.14 6.78
N GLY A 10 -2.18 -3.86 5.54
CA GLY A 10 -0.89 -4.24 4.97
C GLY A 10 0.26 -3.36 5.47
N ILE A 11 1.45 -3.96 5.61
CA ILE A 11 2.66 -3.30 6.10
C ILE A 11 3.91 -3.82 5.38
N ALA A 12 4.80 -2.93 4.97
CA ALA A 12 6.09 -3.32 4.38
C ALA A 12 7.15 -2.21 4.52
N PHE A 13 8.42 -2.59 4.67
CA PHE A 13 9.54 -1.66 4.54
C PHE A 13 10.00 -1.56 3.08
N ASP A 14 10.63 -0.44 2.73
CA ASP A 14 11.50 -0.37 1.56
C ASP A 14 12.77 -1.24 1.77
N LEU A 15 13.59 -1.37 0.72
CA LEU A 15 14.76 -2.25 0.75
C LEU A 15 15.84 -1.82 1.75
N ASN A 16 15.89 -0.52 2.08
CA ASN A 16 16.88 0.02 3.00
C ASN A 16 16.34 0.20 4.42
N GLU A 17 15.08 -0.19 4.68
CA GLU A 17 14.40 0.03 5.96
C GLU A 17 14.43 1.51 6.39
N THR A 18 14.32 2.41 5.43
CA THR A 18 14.22 3.87 5.63
C THR A 18 12.81 4.40 5.50
N THR A 19 11.92 3.63 4.86
CA THR A 19 10.51 3.96 4.67
C THR A 19 9.64 2.78 5.07
N LEU A 20 8.56 3.05 5.80
CA LEU A 20 7.51 2.10 6.16
C LEU A 20 6.21 2.45 5.43
N TYR A 21 5.72 1.53 4.62
CA TYR A 21 4.42 1.62 3.95
C TYR A 21 3.35 0.92 4.77
N VAL A 22 2.18 1.56 4.93
CA VAL A 22 1.01 0.99 5.60
C VAL A 22 -0.25 1.32 4.82
N SER A 23 -1.11 0.33 4.54
CA SER A 23 -2.42 0.58 3.94
C SER A 23 -3.45 0.89 5.02
N ASP A 24 -4.31 1.88 4.73
CA ASP A 24 -5.48 2.21 5.55
C ASP A 24 -6.75 1.87 4.75
N THR A 25 -7.48 0.87 5.23
CA THR A 25 -8.67 0.33 4.57
C THR A 25 -9.95 1.04 4.96
N ALA A 26 -9.87 2.14 5.72
CA ALA A 26 -11.05 2.86 6.17
C ALA A 26 -11.79 3.54 5.00
N PRO A 27 -13.10 3.31 4.86
CA PRO A 27 -13.89 3.96 3.82
C PRO A 27 -14.11 5.44 4.14
N SER A 28 -14.47 6.20 3.09
CA SER A 28 -14.64 7.66 3.17
C SER A 28 -15.73 8.11 4.12
N SER A 29 -16.68 7.23 4.43
CA SER A 29 -17.73 7.42 5.45
C SER A 29 -17.20 7.62 6.88
N TYR A 30 -15.92 7.31 7.16
CA TYR A 30 -15.27 7.62 8.44
C TYR A 30 -14.72 9.06 8.53
N GLY A 31 -15.07 9.93 7.58
CA GLY A 31 -14.78 11.37 7.62
C GLY A 31 -13.56 11.79 6.80
N HIS A 32 -12.49 10.99 6.78
CA HIS A 32 -11.26 11.25 6.01
C HIS A 32 -10.71 10.04 5.23
N GLY A 33 -11.40 8.90 5.25
CA GLY A 33 -10.94 7.63 4.68
C GLY A 33 -10.94 7.62 3.14
N THR A 34 -9.91 8.17 2.52
CA THR A 34 -9.63 7.75 1.14
C THR A 34 -8.88 6.44 1.28
N PHE A 35 -9.29 5.39 0.57
CA PHE A 35 -8.55 4.14 0.50
C PHE A 35 -7.10 4.45 0.09
N MET A 36 -6.18 4.40 1.05
CA MET A 36 -4.85 5.01 0.92
C MET A 36 -3.77 4.05 1.36
N VAL A 37 -2.61 4.23 0.75
CA VAL A 37 -1.35 3.74 1.31
C VAL A 37 -0.58 4.95 1.77
N TYR A 38 -0.20 4.94 3.05
CA TYR A 38 0.68 5.93 3.65
C TYR A 38 2.10 5.41 3.67
N ALA A 39 3.05 6.35 3.57
CA ALA A 39 4.45 6.11 3.86
C ALA A 39 4.88 6.93 5.07
N TYR A 40 5.78 6.37 5.85
CA TYR A 40 6.44 7.00 6.98
C TYR A 40 7.94 6.88 6.77
N ASP A 41 8.68 7.97 6.98
CA ASP A 41 10.13 7.87 7.12
C ASP A 41 10.44 7.17 8.45
N LEU A 42 11.55 6.45 8.53
CA LEU A 42 12.05 5.90 9.78
C LEU A 42 13.22 6.74 10.28
N ASN A 43 13.17 7.12 11.56
CA ASN A 43 14.32 7.74 12.21
C ASN A 43 15.41 6.69 12.54
N LYS A 44 16.54 7.15 13.08
CA LYS A 44 17.68 6.29 13.47
C LYS A 44 17.36 5.18 14.49
N HIS A 45 16.18 5.22 15.12
CA HIS A 45 15.70 4.22 16.07
C HIS A 45 14.63 3.30 15.44
N GLY A 46 14.39 3.39 14.13
CA GLY A 46 13.34 2.63 13.44
C GLY A 46 11.93 3.12 13.75
N LEU A 47 11.76 4.32 14.31
CA LEU A 47 10.44 4.85 14.64
C LEU A 47 9.86 5.63 13.46
N PRO A 48 8.59 5.40 13.11
CA PRO A 48 7.93 6.09 12.02
C PRO A 48 7.69 7.56 12.36
N ILE A 49 8.07 8.43 11.42
CA ILE A 49 7.90 9.87 11.45
C ILE A 49 7.42 10.33 10.05
N ASN A 50 7.07 11.62 9.91
CA ASN A 50 6.78 12.24 8.61
C ASN A 50 5.79 11.46 7.72
N ARG A 51 4.61 11.12 8.27
CA ARG A 51 3.55 10.49 7.48
C ARG A 51 3.22 11.33 6.25
N HIS A 52 3.16 10.68 5.10
CA HIS A 52 2.66 11.27 3.87
C HIS A 52 1.87 10.24 3.05
N VAL A 53 0.98 10.73 2.18
CA VAL A 53 0.25 9.87 1.25
C VAL A 53 1.24 9.35 0.20
N PHE A 54 1.39 8.04 0.11
CA PHE A 54 2.18 7.39 -0.93
C PHE A 54 1.33 7.16 -2.18
N SER A 55 0.14 6.60 -2.00
CA SER A 55 -0.81 6.43 -3.10
C SER A 55 -2.25 6.43 -2.63
N VAL A 56 -3.14 6.87 -3.51
CA VAL A 56 -4.58 6.69 -3.36
C VAL A 56 -5.00 5.51 -4.23
N SER A 57 -5.76 4.57 -3.66
CA SER A 57 -6.36 3.49 -4.41
C SER A 57 -7.41 4.05 -5.36
N SER A 58 -7.27 3.74 -6.65
CA SER A 58 -8.28 4.07 -7.66
C SER A 58 -9.36 2.99 -7.79
N ALA A 59 -9.15 1.82 -7.18
CA ALA A 59 -10.06 0.69 -7.27
C ALA A 59 -10.18 -0.02 -5.92
N GLY A 60 -11.24 0.25 -5.18
CA GLY A 60 -11.56 -0.49 -3.94
C GLY A 60 -10.51 -0.33 -2.83
N ILE A 61 -10.45 -1.33 -1.95
CA ILE A 61 -9.70 -1.30 -0.69
C ILE A 61 -8.26 -1.80 -0.90
N PRO A 62 -7.21 -1.01 -0.56
CA PRO A 62 -5.83 -1.47 -0.55
C PRO A 62 -5.60 -2.37 0.67
N ASP A 63 -5.37 -3.66 0.45
CA ASP A 63 -5.19 -4.66 1.50
C ASP A 63 -3.69 -4.89 1.77
N GLY A 64 -3.15 -6.06 1.42
CA GLY A 64 -1.75 -6.40 1.61
C GLY A 64 -0.77 -5.54 0.79
N ILE A 65 0.43 -5.35 1.33
CA ILE A 65 1.55 -4.61 0.71
C ILE A 65 2.78 -5.52 0.60
N LYS A 66 3.49 -5.44 -0.52
CA LYS A 66 4.83 -6.02 -0.69
C LYS A 66 5.76 -5.06 -1.43
N VAL A 67 7.02 -4.99 -1.03
CA VAL A 67 8.08 -4.31 -1.80
C VAL A 67 8.99 -5.35 -2.45
N ASP A 68 9.33 -5.17 -3.73
CA ASP A 68 10.24 -6.08 -4.44
C ASP A 68 11.69 -5.56 -4.50
N LYS A 69 12.58 -6.36 -5.11
CA LYS A 69 14.02 -6.06 -5.22
C LYS A 69 14.35 -4.86 -6.11
N MET A 70 13.38 -4.35 -6.88
CA MET A 70 13.52 -3.14 -7.68
C MET A 70 12.97 -1.90 -6.95
N GLY A 71 12.51 -2.05 -5.70
CA GLY A 71 11.89 -0.97 -4.93
C GLY A 71 10.46 -0.66 -5.37
N ARG A 72 9.81 -1.53 -6.14
CA ARG A 72 8.41 -1.35 -6.52
C ARG A 72 7.50 -1.79 -5.38
N VAL A 73 6.43 -1.05 -5.17
CA VAL A 73 5.42 -1.31 -4.15
C VAL A 73 4.20 -1.96 -4.81
N TRP A 74 3.83 -3.13 -4.30
CA TRP A 74 2.75 -3.96 -4.78
C TRP A 74 1.63 -3.95 -3.75
N THR A 75 0.41 -3.65 -4.19
CA THR A 75 -0.78 -3.58 -3.34
C THR A 75 -1.91 -4.43 -3.92
N GLY A 76 -2.58 -5.20 -3.07
CA GLY A 76 -3.85 -5.83 -3.42
C GLY A 76 -4.96 -4.78 -3.35
N GLU A 77 -5.63 -4.54 -4.45
CA GLU A 77 -6.72 -3.57 -4.61
C GLU A 77 -7.92 -4.24 -5.29
N GLY A 78 -9.04 -3.54 -5.39
CA GLY A 78 -10.31 -4.09 -5.88
C GLY A 78 -10.29 -4.57 -7.34
N ASP A 79 -9.40 -4.03 -8.17
CA ASP A 79 -9.22 -4.46 -9.56
C ASP A 79 -8.14 -5.54 -9.75
N GLY A 80 -7.34 -5.82 -8.72
CA GLY A 80 -6.27 -6.81 -8.74
C GLY A 80 -5.03 -6.33 -8.01
N ILE A 81 -3.85 -6.60 -8.58
CA ILE A 81 -2.56 -6.21 -7.99
C ILE A 81 -2.03 -4.98 -8.69
N ASN A 82 -1.96 -3.86 -7.96
CA ASN A 82 -1.41 -2.61 -8.46
C ASN A 82 0.09 -2.55 -8.16
N VAL A 83 0.88 -2.12 -9.15
CA VAL A 83 2.33 -2.02 -9.04
C VAL A 83 2.73 -0.57 -9.20
N ARG A 84 3.38 -0.01 -8.18
CA ARG A 84 3.85 1.38 -8.17
C ARG A 84 5.36 1.45 -8.05
N ASP A 85 5.96 2.51 -8.58
CA ASP A 85 7.36 2.83 -8.28
C ASP A 85 7.51 3.35 -6.84
N HIS A 86 8.74 3.61 -6.41
CA HIS A 86 9.03 4.11 -5.06
C HIS A 86 8.52 5.55 -4.80
N HIS A 87 8.00 6.24 -5.82
CA HIS A 87 7.36 7.55 -5.71
C HIS A 87 5.83 7.45 -5.64
N GLY A 88 5.25 6.26 -5.77
CA GLY A 88 3.80 6.05 -5.78
C GLY A 88 3.16 6.12 -7.16
N THR A 89 3.95 6.25 -8.23
CA THR A 89 3.45 6.29 -9.60
C THR A 89 3.00 4.89 -10.02
N LEU A 90 1.77 4.76 -10.52
CA LEU A 90 1.26 3.49 -11.04
C LEU A 90 2.00 3.09 -12.32
N LEU A 91 2.69 1.95 -12.27
CA LEU A 91 3.39 1.33 -13.40
C LEU A 91 2.50 0.35 -14.15
N GLY A 92 1.54 -0.28 -13.47
CA GLY A 92 0.59 -1.19 -14.09
C GLY A 92 -0.27 -1.94 -13.07
N VAL A 93 -1.26 -2.67 -13.58
CA VAL A 93 -2.18 -3.49 -12.80
C VAL A 93 -2.23 -4.89 -13.39
N ILE A 94 -2.07 -5.91 -12.53
CA ILE A 94 -2.40 -7.30 -12.88
C ILE A 94 -3.83 -7.53 -12.43
N LEU A 95 -4.74 -7.68 -13.39
CA LEU A 95 -6.17 -7.72 -13.08
C LEU A 95 -6.55 -9.02 -12.38
N GLY A 96 -7.34 -8.93 -11.31
CA GLY A 96 -7.80 -10.09 -10.55
C GLY A 96 -8.54 -11.11 -11.42
N ARG A 97 -9.29 -10.64 -12.43
CA ARG A 97 -9.99 -11.52 -13.39
C ARG A 97 -9.03 -12.38 -14.20
N ASP A 98 -7.84 -11.87 -14.52
CA ASP A 98 -6.83 -12.61 -15.28
C ASP A 98 -6.16 -13.65 -14.36
N LEU A 99 -6.02 -13.32 -13.07
CA LEU A 99 -5.49 -14.22 -12.05
C LEU A 99 -6.44 -15.39 -11.73
N CYS A 100 -7.74 -15.13 -11.62
CA CYS A 100 -8.75 -16.19 -11.42
C CYS A 100 -8.84 -17.15 -12.61
N GLN A 101 -8.75 -16.64 -13.85
CA GLN A 101 -8.77 -17.50 -15.04
C GLN A 101 -7.49 -18.32 -15.20
N SER A 102 -6.37 -17.83 -14.69
CA SER A 102 -5.09 -18.54 -14.73
C SER A 102 -4.93 -19.63 -13.65
N GLY A 103 -5.88 -19.75 -12.70
CA GLY A 103 -5.82 -20.70 -11.59
C GLY A 103 -4.78 -20.34 -10.51
N VAL A 104 -4.25 -19.11 -10.53
CA VAL A 104 -3.25 -18.62 -9.57
C VAL A 104 -3.89 -18.24 -8.23
N ILE A 105 -5.20 -17.95 -8.23
CA ILE A 105 -5.99 -17.69 -7.02
C ILE A 105 -7.32 -18.43 -7.20
N SER A 106 -7.56 -19.41 -6.33
CA SER A 106 -8.77 -20.25 -6.29
C SER A 106 -9.73 -19.79 -5.20
#